data_AF-A0A0A2M623-F1
#
_entry.id   AF-A0A0A2M623-F1
#
_cell.length_a   1.000
_cell.length_b   1.000
_cell.length_c   1.000
_cell.angle_alpha   90.00
_cell.angle_beta   90.00
_cell.angle_gamma   90.00
#
_symmetry.space_group_name_H-M   'P 1'
#
loop_
_entity.id
_entity.type
_entity.pdbx_description
1 polymer ?
#
loop_
_entity_poly.entity_id
_entity_poly.type
_entity_poly.pdbx_seq_one_letter_code
_entity_poly.pdbx_strand_id
1 'polypeptide(L)'
;MFVGSCSESDDAPNNTSSRVPYQCMSCVKTSEALPENDNSSNGIYKGVFTNGSFELDVKNRSEDIKGVVFYNNKRIELFGVSSTYVKGNLMAVLRGALDGKKFSMNFWVSQDGSNPKVYDFSLPDGKAIVANVVKETSKTLQESFEGKYYIKTVVYPQSGNVPELEGKVDNPFPPAENITDKGAVRVLLSRTDAIWFFHAVLNGGEIRSDSGSIIDGKLVSDNTHKVVATLVSDELNHVDYSSGNSPMSLYAIRVR
;
A
#
# COMPACT_ATOMS: atom_id res chain seq x y z
N MET A 1 -46.89 43.54 31.91
CA MET A 1 -47.17 42.76 30.69
C MET A 1 -45.81 42.41 30.12
N PHE A 2 -45.40 41.15 30.26
CA PHE A 2 -44.05 40.69 29.94
C PHE A 2 -43.89 40.50 28.43
N VAL A 3 -42.76 41.01 27.93
CA VAL A 3 -42.24 40.80 26.58
C VAL A 3 -41.35 39.54 26.62
N GLY A 4 -41.45 38.68 25.61
CA GLY A 4 -40.57 37.53 25.40
C GLY A 4 -41.31 36.44 24.62
N SER A 5 -40.74 35.72 23.67
CA SER A 5 -39.40 35.69 23.08
C SER A 5 -39.58 34.88 21.80
N CYS A 6 -39.05 35.31 20.66
CA CYS A 6 -38.97 34.46 19.48
C CYS A 6 -37.98 33.33 19.78
N SER A 7 -38.40 32.06 19.63
CA SER A 7 -37.47 30.95 19.51
C SER A 7 -37.06 30.84 18.04
N GLU A 8 -35.94 31.45 17.68
CA GLU A 8 -35.22 31.05 16.47
C GLU A 8 -34.73 29.61 16.70
N SER A 9 -35.42 28.67 16.07
CA SER A 9 -34.91 27.30 15.90
C SER A 9 -33.82 27.35 14.84
N ASP A 10 -32.60 27.66 15.28
CA ASP A 10 -31.37 27.49 14.51
C ASP A 10 -31.06 25.99 14.36
N ASP A 11 -31.87 25.30 13.56
CA ASP A 11 -31.48 24.02 12.98
C ASP A 11 -30.49 24.31 11.85
N ALA A 12 -29.23 24.58 12.22
CA ALA A 12 -28.14 24.62 11.27
C ALA A 12 -28.12 23.27 10.50
N PRO A 13 -28.06 23.28 9.16
CA PRO A 13 -27.93 22.04 8.40
C PRO A 13 -26.61 21.39 8.84
N ASN A 14 -26.72 20.21 9.45
CA ASN A 14 -25.60 19.39 9.88
C ASN A 14 -24.81 18.96 8.64
N ASN A 15 -23.91 19.84 8.18
CA ASN A 15 -23.13 19.73 6.96
C ASN A 15 -21.94 18.78 7.17
N THR A 16 -22.23 17.59 7.70
CA THR A 16 -21.29 16.46 7.68
C THR A 16 -21.26 15.94 6.25
N SER A 17 -20.49 16.63 5.41
CA SER A 17 -20.13 16.16 4.06
C SER A 17 -19.48 14.79 4.20
N SER A 18 -20.30 13.74 4.12
CA SER A 18 -19.86 12.36 4.15
C SER A 18 -19.00 12.12 2.92
N ARG A 19 -17.69 12.18 3.10
CA ARG A 19 -16.74 11.89 2.03
C ARG A 19 -16.93 10.44 1.62
N VAL A 20 -17.22 10.21 0.34
CA VAL A 20 -17.27 8.87 -0.24
C VAL A 20 -15.84 8.31 -0.28
N PRO A 21 -15.55 7.17 0.39
CA PRO A 21 -14.23 6.56 0.36
C PRO A 21 -13.83 6.14 -1.06
N TYR A 22 -12.54 6.22 -1.39
CA TYR A 22 -12.06 5.73 -2.68
C TYR A 22 -12.34 4.23 -2.85
N GLN A 23 -12.74 3.85 -4.07
CA GLN A 23 -12.92 2.47 -4.47
C GLN A 23 -12.21 2.23 -5.80
N CYS A 24 -11.34 1.22 -5.83
CA CYS A 24 -10.62 0.85 -7.02
C CYS A 24 -11.51 -0.05 -7.90
N MET A 25 -12.06 0.51 -8.97
CA MET A 25 -12.97 -0.22 -9.86
C MET A 25 -12.28 -1.31 -10.69
N SER A 26 -10.96 -1.19 -10.92
CA SER A 26 -10.17 -2.16 -11.67
C SER A 26 -9.42 -3.18 -10.82
N CYS A 27 -9.48 -3.06 -9.49
CA CYS A 27 -8.75 -3.93 -8.58
C CYS A 27 -9.41 -5.30 -8.48
N VAL A 28 -8.60 -6.33 -8.27
CA VAL A 28 -9.09 -7.72 -8.18
C VAL A 28 -9.86 -7.90 -6.87
N LYS A 29 -11.09 -8.40 -6.91
CA LYS A 29 -11.91 -8.52 -5.68
C LYS A 29 -11.82 -9.88 -5.00
N THR A 30 -11.17 -10.84 -5.65
CA THR A 30 -11.00 -12.22 -5.21
C THR A 30 -9.58 -12.66 -5.47
N SER A 31 -9.13 -13.67 -4.71
CA SER A 31 -7.86 -14.32 -4.96
C SER A 31 -7.77 -14.83 -6.40
N GLU A 32 -6.57 -14.74 -6.94
CA GLU A 32 -6.14 -15.19 -8.25
C GLU A 32 -5.42 -16.54 -8.20
N ALA A 33 -5.05 -17.00 -7.00
CA ALA A 33 -4.39 -18.27 -6.75
C ALA A 33 -5.36 -19.46 -6.90
N LEU A 34 -4.87 -20.54 -7.51
CA LEU A 34 -5.65 -21.77 -7.64
C LEU A 34 -5.53 -22.63 -6.36
N PRO A 35 -6.61 -23.28 -5.88
CA PRO A 35 -6.60 -24.09 -4.67
C PRO A 35 -5.55 -25.21 -4.66
N GLU A 36 -5.29 -25.84 -5.80
CA GLU A 36 -4.28 -26.90 -5.94
C GLU A 36 -2.86 -26.42 -5.62
N ASN A 37 -2.63 -25.10 -5.71
CA ASN A 37 -1.32 -24.51 -5.48
C ASN A 37 -1.14 -24.01 -4.05
N ASP A 38 -2.17 -24.02 -3.19
CA ASP A 38 -2.12 -23.41 -1.84
C ASP A 38 -0.95 -23.92 -0.98
N ASN A 39 -0.60 -25.21 -1.09
CA ASN A 39 0.47 -25.85 -0.31
C ASN A 39 1.66 -26.31 -1.17
N SER A 40 1.96 -25.57 -2.25
CA SER A 40 3.11 -25.85 -3.13
C SER A 40 3.93 -24.58 -3.42
N SER A 41 5.12 -24.72 -4.01
CA SER A 41 5.90 -23.58 -4.50
C SER A 41 5.22 -22.83 -5.66
N ASN A 42 4.20 -23.43 -6.28
CA ASN A 42 3.43 -22.78 -7.32
C ASN A 42 2.39 -21.82 -6.72
N GLY A 43 1.89 -20.89 -7.51
CA GLY A 43 0.85 -19.96 -7.10
C GLY A 43 1.15 -18.51 -7.48
N ILE A 44 0.39 -17.60 -6.87
CA ILE A 44 0.56 -16.17 -7.03
C ILE A 44 1.35 -15.63 -5.84
N TYR A 45 2.37 -14.83 -6.11
CA TYR A 45 3.16 -14.14 -5.10
C TYR A 45 3.13 -12.64 -5.35
N LYS A 46 2.85 -11.86 -4.32
CA LYS A 46 2.77 -10.39 -4.42
C LYS A 46 3.78 -9.78 -3.45
N GLY A 47 4.36 -8.65 -3.85
CA GLY A 47 5.39 -7.99 -3.05
C GLY A 47 5.47 -6.50 -3.32
N VAL A 48 6.04 -5.78 -2.35
CA VAL A 48 6.31 -4.34 -2.45
C VAL A 48 7.78 -4.05 -2.19
N PHE A 49 8.29 -3.02 -2.85
CA PHE A 49 9.67 -2.54 -2.72
C PHE A 49 9.71 -1.02 -2.78
N THR A 50 10.89 -0.44 -2.48
CA THR A 50 11.14 1.01 -2.41
C THR A 50 10.43 1.83 -3.50
N ASN A 51 10.46 1.35 -4.75
CA ASN A 51 10.02 2.12 -5.91
C ASN A 51 8.81 1.50 -6.62
N GLY A 52 8.08 0.58 -5.97
CA GLY A 52 7.02 -0.13 -6.66
C GLY A 52 6.43 -1.36 -5.97
N SER A 53 5.70 -2.12 -6.78
CA SER A 53 5.06 -3.38 -6.42
C SER A 53 5.28 -4.41 -7.53
N PHE A 54 5.11 -5.68 -7.21
CA PHE A 54 5.16 -6.74 -8.21
C PHE A 54 4.23 -7.89 -7.88
N GLU A 55 3.94 -8.68 -8.90
CA GLU A 55 3.19 -9.92 -8.85
C GLU A 55 3.95 -10.97 -9.66
N LEU A 56 4.07 -12.17 -9.13
CA LEU A 56 4.65 -13.33 -9.80
C LEU A 56 3.58 -14.41 -9.94
N ASP A 57 3.36 -14.88 -11.16
CA ASP A 57 2.66 -16.12 -11.45
C ASP A 57 3.72 -17.21 -11.57
N VAL A 58 3.86 -18.00 -10.51
CA VAL A 58 4.78 -19.13 -10.46
C VAL A 58 3.98 -20.37 -10.78
N LYS A 59 3.88 -20.68 -12.07
CA LYS A 59 3.17 -21.86 -12.57
C LYS A 59 1.74 -22.01 -12.02
N ASN A 60 1.06 -20.89 -11.77
CA ASN A 60 -0.28 -20.93 -11.21
C ASN A 60 -1.29 -21.37 -12.28
N ARG A 61 -1.19 -20.80 -13.49
CA ARG A 61 -2.14 -21.07 -14.60
C ARG A 61 -1.47 -21.65 -15.85
N SER A 62 -0.15 -21.68 -15.89
CA SER A 62 0.64 -22.16 -17.03
C SER A 62 1.92 -22.85 -16.53
N GLU A 63 2.68 -23.48 -17.42
CA GLU A 63 3.99 -24.03 -17.05
C GLU A 63 5.10 -22.98 -16.91
N ASP A 64 4.86 -21.76 -17.39
CA ASP A 64 5.83 -20.67 -17.34
C ASP A 64 5.78 -19.96 -15.97
N ILE A 65 6.95 -19.49 -15.53
CA ILE A 65 7.05 -18.49 -14.47
C ILE A 65 7.04 -17.11 -15.11
N LYS A 66 6.05 -16.29 -14.76
CA LYS A 66 5.87 -14.92 -15.27
C LYS A 66 5.76 -13.95 -14.11
N GLY A 67 6.02 -12.68 -14.38
CA GLY A 67 5.81 -11.64 -13.40
C GLY A 67 5.48 -10.30 -14.03
N VAL A 68 4.93 -9.43 -13.21
CA VAL A 68 4.65 -8.04 -13.57
C VAL A 68 5.20 -7.16 -12.48
N VAL A 69 5.99 -6.15 -12.85
CA VAL A 69 6.51 -5.13 -11.95
C VAL A 69 5.86 -3.80 -12.29
N PHE A 70 5.40 -3.09 -11.27
CA PHE A 70 5.02 -1.68 -11.34
C PHE A 70 6.15 -0.87 -10.74
N TYR A 71 6.80 -0.06 -11.57
CA TYR A 71 7.94 0.74 -11.17
C TYR A 71 7.79 2.13 -11.77
N ASN A 72 7.77 3.17 -10.93
CA ASN A 72 7.52 4.55 -11.34
C ASN A 72 6.30 4.71 -12.27
N ASN A 73 5.17 4.10 -11.88
CA ASN A 73 3.90 4.08 -12.64
C ASN A 73 3.98 3.40 -14.02
N LYS A 74 5.06 2.69 -14.33
CA LYS A 74 5.22 1.91 -15.57
C LYS A 74 5.08 0.43 -15.26
N ARG A 75 4.38 -0.30 -16.14
CA ARG A 75 4.23 -1.75 -16.09
C ARG A 75 5.36 -2.41 -16.87
N ILE A 76 6.00 -3.40 -16.27
CA ILE A 76 7.10 -4.17 -16.87
C ILE A 76 6.75 -5.65 -16.75
N GLU A 77 6.87 -6.37 -17.84
CA GLU A 77 6.72 -7.83 -17.84
C GLU A 77 8.07 -8.48 -17.53
N LEU A 78 8.02 -9.47 -16.64
CA LEU A 78 9.13 -10.33 -16.31
C LEU A 78 8.84 -11.75 -16.82
N PHE A 79 9.85 -12.36 -17.43
CA PHE A 79 9.78 -13.73 -17.92
C PHE A 79 10.83 -14.58 -17.21
N GLY A 80 10.43 -15.79 -16.80
CA GLY A 80 11.34 -16.79 -16.25
C GLY A 80 12.42 -17.15 -17.26
N VAL A 81 13.68 -16.96 -16.88
CA VAL A 81 14.86 -17.32 -17.67
C VAL A 81 15.42 -18.67 -17.23
N SER A 82 15.34 -18.94 -15.92
CA SER A 82 15.70 -20.23 -15.37
C SER A 82 14.93 -20.48 -14.08
N SER A 83 14.67 -21.76 -13.81
CA SER A 83 14.15 -22.23 -12.53
C SER A 83 14.81 -23.55 -12.16
N THR A 84 15.17 -23.72 -10.89
CA THR A 84 15.75 -24.95 -10.36
C THR A 84 15.19 -25.26 -8.99
N TYR A 85 15.19 -26.53 -8.62
CA TYR A 85 14.81 -26.98 -7.28
C TYR A 85 16.06 -27.36 -6.49
N VAL A 86 16.32 -26.66 -5.39
CA VAL A 86 17.45 -26.92 -4.49
C VAL A 86 16.89 -27.43 -3.17
N LYS A 87 17.07 -28.74 -2.91
CA LYS A 87 16.51 -29.43 -1.74
C LYS A 87 14.99 -29.22 -1.62
N GLY A 88 14.27 -29.31 -2.74
CA GLY A 88 12.82 -29.12 -2.82
C GLY A 88 12.36 -27.65 -2.90
N ASN A 89 13.21 -26.68 -2.58
CA ASN A 89 12.88 -25.26 -2.68
C ASN A 89 13.06 -24.75 -4.11
N LEU A 90 12.15 -23.91 -4.58
CA LEU A 90 12.23 -23.30 -5.90
C LEU A 90 13.14 -22.08 -5.87
N MET A 91 14.05 -22.00 -6.83
CA MET A 91 14.81 -20.80 -7.19
C MET A 91 14.48 -20.42 -8.63
N ALA A 92 14.03 -19.19 -8.85
CA ALA A 92 13.69 -18.68 -10.18
C ALA A 92 14.42 -17.36 -10.46
N VAL A 93 14.92 -17.22 -11.69
CA VAL A 93 15.47 -15.96 -12.19
C VAL A 93 14.54 -15.44 -13.26
N LEU A 94 14.00 -14.24 -13.06
CA LEU A 94 13.14 -13.56 -14.01
C LEU A 94 13.84 -12.33 -14.58
N ARG A 95 13.57 -12.01 -15.85
CA ARG A 95 14.10 -10.82 -16.52
C ARG A 95 13.04 -10.07 -17.30
N GLY A 96 13.22 -8.77 -17.41
CA GLY A 96 12.42 -7.88 -18.24
C GLY A 96 13.23 -6.68 -18.71
N ALA A 97 12.59 -5.76 -19.40
CA ALA A 97 13.20 -4.50 -19.81
C ALA A 97 12.19 -3.35 -19.82
N LEU A 98 12.67 -2.15 -19.54
CA LEU A 98 11.93 -0.90 -19.70
C LEU A 98 12.84 0.12 -20.40
N ASP A 99 12.37 0.69 -21.51
CA ASP A 99 13.12 1.71 -22.27
C ASP A 99 14.56 1.25 -22.60
N GLY A 100 14.71 -0.04 -22.95
CA GLY A 100 16.01 -0.68 -23.25
C GLY A 100 16.88 -1.04 -22.03
N LYS A 101 16.48 -0.65 -20.82
CA LYS A 101 17.21 -0.96 -19.58
C LYS A 101 16.70 -2.27 -18.96
N LYS A 102 17.61 -3.10 -18.47
CA LYS A 102 17.31 -4.46 -17.98
C LYS A 102 16.78 -4.44 -16.55
N PHE A 103 15.85 -5.35 -16.28
CA PHE A 103 15.39 -5.76 -14.96
C PHE A 103 15.78 -7.22 -14.72
N SER A 104 16.14 -7.56 -13.49
CA SER A 104 16.39 -8.95 -13.09
C SER A 104 15.93 -9.17 -11.65
N MET A 105 15.22 -10.27 -11.41
CA MET A 105 14.72 -10.66 -10.09
C MET A 105 15.10 -12.11 -9.81
N ASN A 106 15.71 -12.36 -8.65
CA ASN A 106 16.00 -13.69 -8.13
C ASN A 106 15.01 -14.01 -7.01
N PHE A 107 14.05 -14.88 -7.33
CA PHE A 107 12.99 -15.33 -6.43
C PHE A 107 13.32 -16.71 -5.83
N TRP A 108 12.99 -16.90 -4.55
CA TRP A 108 13.12 -18.16 -3.84
C TRP A 108 11.87 -18.42 -3.01
N VAL A 109 11.45 -19.67 -2.94
CA VAL A 109 10.36 -20.08 -2.06
C VAL A 109 10.51 -21.54 -1.64
N SER A 110 10.04 -21.86 -0.44
CA SER A 110 9.99 -23.24 0.03
C SER A 110 9.06 -24.11 -0.81
N GLN A 111 9.26 -25.44 -0.75
CA GLN A 111 8.50 -26.41 -1.55
C GLN A 111 6.98 -26.31 -1.37
N ASP A 112 6.54 -25.91 -0.17
CA ASP A 112 5.15 -25.72 0.23
C ASP A 112 4.60 -24.31 -0.10
N GLY A 113 5.43 -23.44 -0.69
CA GLY A 113 5.09 -22.05 -0.96
C GLY A 113 5.32 -21.10 0.22
N SER A 114 5.81 -21.62 1.35
CA SER A 114 6.15 -20.78 2.51
C SER A 114 7.46 -20.02 2.31
N ASN A 115 7.67 -18.99 3.13
CA ASN A 115 8.90 -18.20 3.19
C ASN A 115 9.36 -17.61 1.84
N PRO A 116 8.47 -17.05 0.99
CA PRO A 116 8.90 -16.46 -0.28
C PRO A 116 9.87 -15.29 -0.05
N LYS A 117 10.93 -15.23 -0.85
CA LYS A 117 12.01 -14.23 -0.75
C LYS A 117 12.43 -13.76 -2.13
N VAL A 118 12.81 -12.49 -2.22
CA VAL A 118 13.55 -11.94 -3.36
C VAL A 118 14.95 -11.56 -2.88
N TYR A 119 15.97 -12.28 -3.36
CA TYR A 119 17.35 -12.12 -2.90
C TYR A 119 18.10 -11.01 -3.64
N ASP A 120 17.77 -10.81 -4.91
CA ASP A 120 18.37 -9.78 -5.73
C ASP A 120 17.32 -9.24 -6.68
N PHE A 121 17.13 -7.93 -6.66
CA PHE A 121 16.23 -7.26 -7.58
C PHE A 121 16.92 -6.04 -8.17
N SER A 122 17.46 -6.24 -9.37
CA SER A 122 18.13 -5.19 -10.13
C SER A 122 17.10 -4.40 -10.93
N LEU A 123 17.09 -3.10 -10.68
CA LEU A 123 16.35 -2.08 -11.40
C LEU A 123 17.33 -1.29 -12.30
N PRO A 124 16.82 -0.51 -13.28
CA PRO A 124 17.64 0.34 -14.13
C PRO A 124 18.47 1.41 -13.42
N ASP A 125 18.02 1.83 -12.24
CA ASP A 125 18.58 2.91 -11.42
C ASP A 125 19.27 2.40 -10.15
N GLY A 126 19.34 1.09 -9.93
CA GLY A 126 19.99 0.51 -8.76
C GLY A 126 19.41 -0.84 -8.34
N LYS A 127 19.58 -1.19 -7.07
CA LYS A 127 18.95 -2.36 -6.47
C LYS A 127 17.71 -1.96 -5.71
N ALA A 128 16.63 -2.71 -5.88
CA ALA A 128 15.44 -2.56 -5.06
C ALA A 128 15.71 -3.12 -3.67
N ILE A 129 15.19 -2.45 -2.64
CA ILE A 129 15.01 -3.06 -1.33
C ILE A 129 13.59 -3.60 -1.31
N VAL A 130 13.47 -4.93 -1.34
CA VAL A 130 12.19 -5.61 -1.25
C VAL A 130 11.84 -5.73 0.22
N ALA A 131 10.69 -5.17 0.60
CA ALA A 131 10.25 -5.19 1.98
C ALA A 131 9.75 -6.58 2.35
N ASN A 132 8.72 -7.05 1.62
CA ASN A 132 8.06 -8.30 1.88
C ASN A 132 7.49 -8.89 0.59
N VAL A 133 7.46 -10.22 0.55
CA VAL A 133 6.79 -11.02 -0.46
C VAL A 133 5.89 -11.97 0.28
N VAL A 134 4.66 -12.12 -0.20
CA VAL A 134 3.68 -13.01 0.38
C VAL A 134 3.08 -13.87 -0.71
N LYS A 135 2.66 -15.07 -0.33
CA LYS A 135 1.92 -15.95 -1.20
C LYS A 135 0.43 -15.66 -1.06
N GLU A 136 -0.25 -15.54 -2.18
CA GLU A 136 -1.71 -15.51 -2.23
C GLU A 136 -2.23 -16.96 -2.21
N THR A 137 -3.25 -17.22 -1.40
CA THR A 137 -3.94 -18.53 -1.37
C THR A 137 -5.30 -18.38 -2.02
N SER A 138 -5.93 -19.48 -2.43
CA SER A 138 -7.27 -19.47 -3.03
C SER A 138 -8.36 -18.81 -2.16
N LYS A 139 -8.09 -18.62 -0.86
CA LYS A 139 -9.00 -18.00 0.12
C LYS A 139 -8.55 -16.63 0.62
N THR A 140 -7.30 -16.28 0.38
CA THR A 140 -6.68 -15.07 0.91
C THR A 140 -6.21 -14.21 -0.25
N LEU A 141 -6.86 -13.07 -0.46
CA LEU A 141 -6.42 -12.05 -1.42
C LEU A 141 -5.29 -11.20 -0.83
N GLN A 142 -4.27 -10.93 -1.63
CA GLN A 142 -3.16 -10.05 -1.25
C GLN A 142 -3.28 -8.74 -2.05
N GLU A 143 -3.41 -7.62 -1.35
CA GLU A 143 -3.70 -6.31 -1.90
C GLU A 143 -2.46 -5.42 -1.84
N SER A 144 -2.21 -4.66 -2.92
CA SER A 144 -1.11 -3.69 -2.97
C SER A 144 -1.64 -2.27 -3.10
N PHE A 145 -1.07 -1.38 -2.31
CA PHE A 145 -1.40 0.04 -2.25
C PHE A 145 -0.17 0.87 -2.55
N GLU A 146 -0.38 1.94 -3.32
CA GLU A 146 0.65 2.94 -3.59
C GLU A 146 0.12 4.33 -3.22
N GLY A 147 1.00 5.15 -2.68
CA GLY A 147 0.58 6.44 -2.16
C GLY A 147 1.73 7.39 -1.90
N LYS A 148 1.38 8.45 -1.18
CA LYS A 148 2.31 9.48 -0.74
C LYS A 148 2.25 9.62 0.78
N TYR A 149 3.40 9.97 1.33
CA TYR A 149 3.54 10.28 2.74
C TYR A 149 3.52 11.79 2.91
N TYR A 150 2.68 12.30 3.82
CA TYR A 150 2.48 13.72 4.01
C TYR A 150 2.75 14.12 5.45
N ILE A 151 3.32 15.32 5.65
CA ILE A 151 3.34 15.96 6.98
C ILE A 151 2.41 17.16 6.94
N LYS A 152 1.45 17.19 7.86
CA LYS A 152 0.67 18.39 8.13
C LYS A 152 1.45 19.24 9.11
N THR A 153 1.97 20.36 8.64
CA THR A 153 2.57 21.35 9.55
C THR A 153 1.42 22.02 10.29
N VAL A 154 1.34 21.84 11.60
CA VAL A 154 0.42 22.60 12.45
C VAL A 154 0.95 24.03 12.51
N VAL A 155 0.40 24.92 11.69
CA VAL A 155 0.59 26.35 11.89
C VAL A 155 -0.38 26.75 12.99
N TYR A 156 0.16 26.97 14.20
CA TYR A 156 -0.62 27.63 15.24
C TYR A 156 -0.96 29.03 14.74
N PRO A 157 -2.25 29.40 14.57
CA PRO A 157 -2.59 30.76 14.19
C PRO A 157 -2.08 31.68 15.30
N GLN A 158 -1.12 32.54 14.96
CA GLN A 158 -0.88 33.76 15.70
C GLN A 158 -2.19 34.55 15.60
N SER A 159 -2.83 34.81 16.75
CA SER A 159 -4.21 35.30 16.89
C SER A 159 -4.76 36.08 15.68
N GLY A 160 -5.66 35.46 14.92
CA GLY A 160 -6.35 36.08 13.80
C GLY A 160 -7.49 35.18 13.35
N ASN A 161 -8.68 35.74 13.22
CA ASN A 161 -9.90 35.03 12.85
C ASN A 161 -9.69 34.19 11.57
N VAL A 162 -9.91 32.88 11.68
CA VAL A 162 -9.84 31.95 10.54
C VAL A 162 -11.18 32.00 9.80
N PRO A 163 -11.22 32.34 8.50
CA PRO A 163 -12.44 32.25 7.71
C PRO A 163 -12.82 30.79 7.47
N GLU A 164 -14.12 30.51 7.55
CA GLU A 164 -14.72 29.25 7.17
C GLU A 164 -14.56 29.03 5.66
N LEU A 165 -13.94 27.92 5.27
CA LEU A 165 -13.71 27.57 3.86
C LEU A 165 -14.85 26.69 3.35
N GLU A 166 -15.78 27.28 2.60
CA GLU A 166 -16.74 26.56 1.77
C GLU A 166 -16.11 26.20 0.40
N GLY A 167 -16.22 24.93 -0.03
CA GLY A 167 -16.14 24.60 -1.47
C GLY A 167 -15.42 23.31 -1.89
N LYS A 168 -16.22 22.41 -2.48
CA LYS A 168 -15.92 21.40 -3.53
C LYS A 168 -15.11 20.15 -3.14
N VAL A 169 -15.87 19.12 -2.80
CA VAL A 169 -15.50 17.71 -2.73
C VAL A 169 -15.71 17.08 -4.12
N ASP A 170 -14.68 17.10 -4.97
CA ASP A 170 -14.53 16.20 -6.13
C ASP A 170 -13.04 16.00 -6.50
N ASN A 171 -12.14 16.60 -5.73
CA ASN A 171 -10.70 16.35 -5.75
C ASN A 171 -10.38 15.74 -4.37
N PRO A 172 -9.60 14.65 -4.24
CA PRO A 172 -9.47 13.96 -2.96
C PRO A 172 -8.76 14.78 -1.87
N PHE A 173 -8.38 16.04 -2.15
CA PHE A 173 -8.10 17.04 -1.15
C PHE A 173 -8.57 18.43 -1.62
N PRO A 174 -9.25 19.24 -0.80
CA PRO A 174 -8.97 20.68 -0.82
C PRO A 174 -7.48 20.83 -0.45
N PRO A 175 -6.72 21.79 -1.02
CA PRO A 175 -5.37 22.04 -0.56
C PRO A 175 -5.50 22.50 0.90
N ALA A 176 -5.37 21.59 1.86
CA ALA A 176 -5.18 21.99 3.23
C ALA A 176 -3.86 22.74 3.20
N GLU A 177 -3.94 24.05 3.38
CA GLU A 177 -2.78 24.88 3.63
C GLU A 177 -1.92 24.12 4.66
N ASN A 178 -0.63 23.97 4.38
CA ASN A 178 0.36 23.32 5.24
C ASN A 178 0.55 21.79 5.11
N ILE A 179 0.13 21.15 4.01
CA ILE A 179 0.58 19.78 3.70
C ILE A 179 1.91 19.82 2.92
N THR A 180 2.94 19.17 3.44
CA THR A 180 4.20 18.95 2.74
C THR A 180 4.30 17.48 2.32
N ASP A 181 4.48 17.23 1.01
CA ASP A 181 4.86 15.91 0.50
C ASP A 181 6.23 15.53 1.08
N LYS A 182 6.28 14.33 1.67
CA LYS A 182 7.46 13.79 2.31
C LYS A 182 7.94 12.53 1.65
N GLY A 183 7.31 12.02 0.60
CA GLY A 183 7.82 10.91 -0.17
C GLY A 183 6.76 9.88 -0.57
N ALA A 184 7.21 8.71 -1.03
CA ALA A 184 6.35 7.65 -1.52
C ALA A 184 6.09 6.60 -0.43
N VAL A 185 4.89 6.01 -0.44
CA VAL A 185 4.56 4.85 0.41
C VAL A 185 4.05 3.68 -0.43
N ARG A 186 4.41 2.47 -0.02
CA ARG A 186 3.95 1.21 -0.57
C ARG A 186 3.46 0.34 0.57
N VAL A 187 2.26 -0.23 0.43
CA VAL A 187 1.67 -1.11 1.44
C VAL A 187 1.24 -2.40 0.76
N LEU A 188 1.57 -3.53 1.37
CA LEU A 188 1.07 -4.85 1.03
C LEU A 188 0.25 -5.33 2.21
N LEU A 189 -0.99 -5.76 1.99
CA LEU A 189 -1.83 -6.25 3.09
C LEU A 189 -2.73 -7.41 2.67
N SER A 190 -3.12 -8.19 3.68
CA SER A 190 -4.12 -9.25 3.59
C SER A 190 -5.18 -8.97 4.64
N ARG A 191 -6.40 -8.67 4.21
CA ARG A 191 -7.54 -8.54 5.13
C ARG A 191 -7.91 -9.87 5.78
N THR A 192 -7.82 -10.95 5.00
CA THR A 192 -8.17 -12.30 5.45
C THR A 192 -7.22 -12.79 6.55
N ASP A 193 -5.92 -12.59 6.38
CA ASP A 193 -4.93 -12.99 7.40
C ASP A 193 -4.72 -11.90 8.46
N ALA A 194 -5.36 -10.74 8.29
CA ALA A 194 -5.23 -9.57 9.12
C ALA A 194 -3.77 -9.10 9.30
N ILE A 195 -2.97 -9.13 8.23
CA ILE A 195 -1.57 -8.67 8.24
C ILE A 195 -1.34 -7.53 7.25
N TRP A 196 -0.31 -6.72 7.52
CA TRP A 196 0.14 -5.67 6.61
C TRP A 196 1.64 -5.42 6.74
N PHE A 197 2.21 -4.91 5.66
CA PHE A 197 3.60 -4.48 5.55
C PHE A 197 3.64 -3.13 4.84
N PHE A 198 4.44 -2.19 5.33
CA PHE A 198 4.69 -0.96 4.60
C PHE A 198 6.16 -0.68 4.36
N HIS A 199 6.40 0.08 3.30
CA HIS A 199 7.68 0.68 2.99
C HIS A 199 7.45 2.13 2.56
N ALA A 200 8.12 3.07 3.21
CA ALA A 200 8.10 4.47 2.83
C ALA A 200 9.51 4.95 2.47
N VAL A 201 9.58 5.80 1.45
CA VAL A 201 10.81 6.42 0.96
C VAL A 201 10.63 7.91 1.10
N LEU A 202 11.29 8.48 2.09
CA LEU A 202 11.13 9.89 2.40
C LEU A 202 12.00 10.75 1.49
N ASN A 203 11.59 12.01 1.31
CA ASN A 203 12.34 13.03 0.61
C ASN A 203 13.68 13.24 1.33
N GLY A 204 14.77 12.80 0.70
CA GLY A 204 16.09 12.68 1.32
C GLY A 204 16.67 11.26 1.31
N GLY A 205 15.88 10.26 0.87
CA GLY A 205 16.33 8.87 0.72
C GLY A 205 16.23 8.03 1.99
N GLU A 206 15.72 8.59 3.10
CA GLU A 206 15.44 7.81 4.31
C GLU A 206 14.36 6.76 4.00
N ILE A 207 14.64 5.51 4.35
CA ILE A 207 13.73 4.41 4.17
C ILE A 207 13.13 4.04 5.52
N ARG A 208 11.81 3.91 5.57
CA ARG A 208 11.08 3.40 6.73
C ARG A 208 10.30 2.16 6.36
N SER A 209 10.24 1.21 7.27
CA SER A 209 9.45 -0.02 7.12
C SER A 209 8.81 -0.36 8.46
N ASP A 210 7.64 -0.94 8.40
CA ASP A 210 6.95 -1.52 9.55
C ASP A 210 5.99 -2.59 9.05
N SER A 211 5.47 -3.34 10.01
CA SER A 211 4.49 -4.37 9.77
C SER A 211 3.54 -4.46 10.94
N GLY A 212 2.43 -5.14 10.74
CA GLY A 212 1.68 -5.67 11.86
C GLY A 212 0.33 -6.21 11.47
N SER A 213 -0.62 -5.99 12.37
CA SER A 213 -1.94 -6.59 12.30
C SER A 213 -3.03 -5.60 11.88
N ILE A 214 -4.10 -6.10 11.27
CA ILE A 214 -5.31 -5.33 10.97
C ILE A 214 -6.37 -5.64 12.03
N ILE A 215 -6.78 -4.63 12.79
CA ILE A 215 -7.79 -4.77 13.86
C ILE A 215 -8.89 -3.75 13.60
N ASP A 216 -10.11 -4.22 13.32
CA ASP A 216 -11.28 -3.38 13.03
C ASP A 216 -11.01 -2.31 11.94
N GLY A 217 -10.33 -2.73 10.87
CA GLY A 217 -9.94 -1.85 9.77
C GLY A 217 -8.77 -0.91 10.10
N LYS A 218 -8.11 -1.04 11.25
CA LYS A 218 -6.93 -0.25 11.62
C LYS A 218 -5.67 -1.07 11.45
N LEU A 219 -4.67 -0.51 10.77
CA LEU A 219 -3.33 -1.08 10.69
C LEU A 219 -2.60 -0.74 11.98
N VAL A 220 -2.36 -1.74 12.83
CA VAL A 220 -1.65 -1.62 14.10
C VAL A 220 -0.24 -2.16 13.93
N SER A 221 0.74 -1.34 14.30
CA SER A 221 2.17 -1.67 14.24
C SER A 221 2.54 -2.73 15.28
N ASP A 222 3.27 -3.76 14.88
CA ASP A 222 3.80 -4.76 15.83
C ASP A 222 4.91 -4.16 16.70
N ASN A 223 5.64 -3.17 16.18
CA ASN A 223 6.77 -2.54 16.87
C ASN A 223 6.32 -1.50 17.89
N THR A 224 5.29 -0.71 17.55
CA THR A 224 4.86 0.43 18.38
C THR A 224 3.50 0.21 19.06
N HIS A 225 2.75 -0.80 18.64
CA HIS A 225 1.37 -1.07 19.05
C HIS A 225 0.41 0.12 18.83
N LYS A 226 0.81 1.07 17.97
CA LYS A 226 -0.01 2.22 17.58
C LYS A 226 -0.71 1.97 16.25
N VAL A 227 -1.83 2.65 16.06
CA VAL A 227 -2.50 2.73 14.77
C VAL A 227 -1.65 3.56 13.81
N VAL A 228 -1.32 2.99 12.66
CA VAL A 228 -0.52 3.61 11.60
C VAL A 228 -1.41 4.14 10.49
N ALA A 229 -2.44 3.38 10.13
CA ALA A 229 -3.40 3.72 9.09
C ALA A 229 -4.80 3.22 9.46
N THR A 230 -5.85 3.84 8.93
CA THR A 230 -7.19 3.26 8.89
C THR A 230 -7.53 2.92 7.46
N LEU A 231 -7.96 1.68 7.24
CA LEU A 231 -8.39 1.13 5.97
C LEU A 231 -9.90 1.32 5.84
N VAL A 232 -10.31 2.18 4.91
CA VAL A 232 -11.71 2.43 4.58
C VAL A 232 -11.88 2.13 3.09
N SER A 233 -12.62 1.07 2.77
CA SER A 233 -12.71 0.57 1.38
C SER A 233 -11.30 0.28 0.82
N ASP A 234 -10.91 0.93 -0.28
CA ASP A 234 -9.62 0.81 -0.96
C ASP A 234 -8.70 2.02 -0.67
N GLU A 235 -8.94 2.69 0.44
CA GLU A 235 -8.18 3.85 0.90
C GLU A 235 -7.53 3.57 2.26
N LEU A 236 -6.24 3.85 2.37
CA LEU A 236 -5.53 3.95 3.63
C LEU A 236 -5.39 5.42 3.98
N ASN A 237 -5.96 5.81 5.11
CA ASN A 237 -5.92 7.18 5.61
C ASN A 237 -5.67 7.17 7.12
N HIS A 238 -4.68 7.92 7.57
CA HIS A 238 -4.56 8.26 8.99
C HIS A 238 -3.77 9.54 9.20
N VAL A 239 -4.12 10.26 10.26
CA VAL A 239 -3.62 11.61 10.53
C VAL A 239 -2.49 11.62 11.58
N ASP A 240 -2.28 10.55 12.35
CA ASP A 240 -1.39 10.57 13.52
C ASP A 240 -0.40 9.39 13.60
N TYR A 241 0.48 9.25 12.61
CA TYR A 241 1.75 8.54 12.87
C TYR A 241 2.72 9.52 13.54
N SER A 242 2.66 9.67 14.86
CA SER A 242 3.60 10.55 15.59
C SER A 242 4.93 9.82 15.86
N SER A 243 5.94 10.02 15.01
CA SER A 243 7.33 9.81 15.43
C SER A 243 7.90 11.15 15.93
N GLY A 244 7.45 11.61 17.10
CA GLY A 244 7.83 12.91 17.70
C GLY A 244 6.69 13.94 17.76
N ASN A 245 7.05 15.23 17.81
CA ASN A 245 6.13 16.37 18.01
C ASN A 245 5.35 16.81 16.75
N SER A 246 5.48 16.12 15.62
CA SER A 246 4.79 16.48 14.39
C SER A 246 3.92 15.31 13.92
N PRO A 247 2.59 15.49 13.85
CA PRO A 247 1.71 14.46 13.32
C PRO A 247 2.00 14.25 11.84
N MET A 248 2.18 13.00 11.46
CA MET A 248 2.40 12.61 10.07
C MET A 248 1.19 11.86 9.56
N SER A 249 0.81 12.13 8.32
CA SER A 249 -0.36 11.52 7.69
C SER A 249 0.06 10.60 6.55
N LEU A 250 -0.42 9.35 6.61
CA LEU A 250 -0.25 8.38 5.54
C LEU A 250 -1.49 8.41 4.65
N TYR A 251 -1.28 8.55 3.35
CA TYR A 251 -2.33 8.41 2.35
C TYR A 251 -1.89 7.45 1.26
N ALA A 252 -2.61 6.33 1.12
CA ALA A 252 -2.37 5.40 0.03
C ALA A 252 -3.70 4.89 -0.54
N ILE A 253 -3.69 4.67 -1.85
CA ILE A 253 -4.83 4.08 -2.54
C ILE A 253 -4.45 2.70 -3.04
N ARG A 254 -5.45 1.83 -3.09
CA ARG A 254 -5.26 0.52 -3.68
C ARG A 254 -4.98 0.67 -5.16
N VAL A 255 -3.96 -0.04 -5.62
CA VAL A 255 -3.60 -0.07 -7.04
C VAL A 255 -3.95 -1.40 -7.70
N ARG A 256 -4.09 -2.49 -6.92
CA ARG A 256 -4.42 -3.84 -7.38
C ARG A 256 -5.13 -4.68 -6.34
#